data_AF-I3IYY5-F1
#
_entry.id   AF-I3IYY5-F1
#
_cell.length_a   1.000
_cell.length_b   1.000
_cell.length_c   1.000
_cell.angle_alpha   90.00
_cell.angle_beta   90.00
_cell.angle_gamma   90.00
#
_symmetry.space_group_name_H-M   'P 1'
#
loop_
_entity.id
_entity.type
_entity.pdbx_description
1 polymer ?
#
loop_
_entity_poly.entity_id
_entity_poly.type
_entity_poly.pdbx_seq_one_letter_code
_entity_poly.pdbx_strand_id
1 'polypeptide(L)'
;MTSHTAPSGKEAVKVKRRSGSVGRKQTADIEEFTFSGHKALQEGRPQEALGCFRDALKAADQLQDSRVLRACSFNLGAAYVEVGRPRKGLDFLQRAQPGPKADRLPDLQFNLALAHDALGQSRKAATYFLQAAQLYRSQGDGRSEGDACVEMSRCYGRTRDWTLAAQGYLRAAESYRVANMLDYAATALSEAGSHMFQSDQCNQDDIIGVLSECLSLMGSITDPRTLGELYLSVGVSYCRLRSFQEAVQCFQKALSPTAKWPPLLAKVLNNLGAALNSMGQFRSAVDYHRLAAGLYGSQGCRGNQARCFSNLAFAFSRIGEEEEAAESFILALQGFRDTGDYLAQAQVCEALAECYLVQRKQHKAVQLYKQALSALSHCQDSSGIQDQLVERLTATLQQSLTVGPQKPHPPAPHSVRPHRHSLPIGPHVRKSDITNSPGTAANQQPDAPEPDAPGSQQEASETPEYMSTVPGQSSDQLDKRQHSELWLDRGNPRTDSNASLAQDSETPPSSPGDIREQSSLVSSWRSQFCLLM
;
A
#
# COMPACT_ATOMS: atom_id res chain seq x y z
N MET A 1 -33.59 -39.87 -88.64
CA MET A 1 -32.75 -40.44 -87.56
C MET A 1 -31.91 -39.33 -86.95
N THR A 2 -31.31 -39.58 -85.77
CA THR A 2 -30.74 -38.60 -84.83
C THR A 2 -29.23 -38.36 -84.95
N SER A 3 -28.81 -37.09 -84.88
CA SER A 3 -27.57 -36.56 -84.26
C SER A 3 -27.56 -35.03 -84.43
N HIS A 4 -27.23 -34.14 -83.48
CA HIS A 4 -26.11 -34.02 -82.52
C HIS A 4 -24.74 -33.79 -83.22
N THR A 5 -23.91 -32.80 -82.89
CA THR A 5 -23.92 -31.82 -81.76
C THR A 5 -23.16 -30.53 -82.11
N ALA A 6 -23.22 -29.51 -81.26
CA ALA A 6 -22.63 -28.17 -81.48
C ALA A 6 -21.15 -28.03 -81.02
N PRO A 7 -20.43 -26.99 -81.50
CA PRO A 7 -19.23 -26.48 -80.83
C PRO A 7 -19.61 -25.51 -79.69
N SER A 8 -19.01 -25.65 -78.50
CA SER A 8 -19.13 -24.67 -77.42
C SER A 8 -17.79 -24.42 -76.72
N GLY A 9 -17.55 -23.17 -76.32
CA GLY A 9 -16.22 -22.68 -75.94
C GLY A 9 -15.70 -23.16 -74.58
N LYS A 10 -14.38 -23.24 -74.43
CA LYS A 10 -13.68 -23.62 -73.19
C LYS A 10 -12.67 -22.57 -72.71
N GLU A 11 -13.09 -21.31 -72.56
CA GLU A 11 -12.20 -20.23 -72.11
C GLU A 11 -12.79 -19.29 -71.03
N ALA A 12 -13.62 -19.84 -70.12
CA ALA A 12 -14.38 -19.03 -69.15
C ALA A 12 -14.42 -19.58 -67.69
N VAL A 13 -13.37 -20.27 -67.20
CA VAL A 13 -13.40 -20.90 -65.85
C VAL A 13 -12.22 -20.56 -64.93
N LYS A 14 -11.04 -20.19 -65.45
CA LYS A 14 -9.81 -20.12 -64.64
C LYS A 14 -9.68 -18.90 -63.70
N VAL A 15 -10.47 -17.84 -63.89
CA VAL A 15 -10.39 -16.59 -63.10
C VAL A 15 -11.04 -16.74 -61.73
N LYS A 16 -12.28 -17.25 -61.66
CA LYS A 16 -13.10 -17.28 -60.42
C LYS A 16 -12.52 -18.18 -59.32
N ARG A 17 -11.67 -19.17 -59.66
CA ARG A 17 -10.93 -19.98 -58.67
C ARG A 17 -9.72 -19.26 -58.08
N ARG A 18 -9.05 -18.36 -58.83
CA ARG A 18 -7.88 -17.62 -58.35
C ARG A 18 -8.23 -16.52 -57.35
N SER A 19 -9.31 -15.76 -57.59
CA SER A 19 -9.78 -14.76 -56.61
C SER A 19 -10.20 -15.43 -55.29
N GLY A 20 -10.92 -16.55 -55.37
CA GLY A 20 -11.31 -17.33 -54.18
C GLY A 20 -10.13 -17.91 -53.39
N SER A 21 -9.02 -18.28 -54.04
CA SER A 21 -7.80 -18.71 -53.33
C SER A 21 -6.99 -17.54 -52.74
N VAL A 22 -6.97 -16.38 -53.41
CA VAL A 22 -6.25 -15.19 -52.90
C VAL A 22 -6.96 -14.62 -51.67
N GLY A 23 -8.28 -14.44 -51.73
CA GLY A 23 -9.07 -13.96 -50.58
C GLY A 23 -8.97 -14.89 -49.37
N ARG A 24 -9.04 -16.22 -49.57
CA ARG A 24 -8.84 -17.22 -48.50
C ARG A 24 -7.44 -17.20 -47.90
N LYS A 25 -6.41 -16.88 -48.68
CA LYS A 25 -5.07 -16.68 -48.13
C LYS A 25 -5.02 -15.41 -47.29
N GLN A 26 -5.51 -14.29 -47.84
CA GLN A 26 -5.53 -13.01 -47.14
C GLN A 26 -6.31 -13.07 -45.81
N THR A 27 -7.42 -13.80 -45.71
CA THR A 27 -8.10 -14.00 -44.42
C THR A 27 -7.25 -14.78 -43.41
N ALA A 28 -6.58 -15.85 -43.85
CA ALA A 28 -5.68 -16.63 -43.00
C ALA A 28 -4.43 -15.81 -42.57
N ASP A 29 -3.85 -15.02 -43.48
CA ASP A 29 -2.73 -14.12 -43.19
C ASP A 29 -3.16 -13.09 -42.10
N ILE A 30 -4.38 -12.53 -42.17
CA ILE A 30 -4.92 -11.60 -41.15
C ILE A 30 -5.17 -12.30 -39.82
N GLU A 31 -5.70 -13.53 -39.83
CA GLU A 31 -5.90 -14.35 -38.63
C GLU A 31 -4.56 -14.63 -37.93
N GLU A 32 -3.54 -15.07 -38.67
CA GLU A 32 -2.19 -15.35 -38.16
C GLU A 32 -1.53 -14.09 -37.58
N PHE A 33 -1.56 -12.96 -38.30
CA PHE A 33 -1.03 -11.69 -37.78
C PHE A 33 -1.81 -11.19 -36.57
N THR A 34 -3.14 -11.33 -36.53
CA THR A 34 -3.98 -10.90 -35.40
C THR A 34 -3.67 -11.74 -34.16
N PHE A 35 -3.67 -13.07 -34.30
CA PHE A 35 -3.32 -14.00 -33.22
C PHE A 35 -1.90 -13.74 -32.69
N SER A 36 -0.92 -13.57 -33.58
CA SER A 36 0.46 -13.26 -33.21
C SER A 36 0.57 -11.93 -32.46
N GLY A 37 -0.20 -10.92 -32.86
CA GLY A 37 -0.26 -9.64 -32.15
C GLY A 37 -0.84 -9.74 -30.75
N HIS A 38 -1.92 -10.50 -30.55
CA HIS A 38 -2.49 -10.72 -29.22
C HIS A 38 -1.56 -11.53 -28.31
N LYS A 39 -0.91 -12.57 -28.86
CA LYS A 39 0.13 -13.32 -28.14
C LYS A 39 1.29 -12.41 -27.72
N ALA A 40 1.76 -11.54 -28.61
CA ALA A 40 2.80 -10.57 -28.29
C ALA A 40 2.38 -9.56 -27.20
N LEU A 41 1.11 -9.14 -27.11
CA LEU A 41 0.61 -8.35 -25.98
C LEU A 41 0.63 -9.16 -24.66
N GLN A 42 0.12 -10.41 -24.68
CA GLN A 42 0.11 -11.30 -23.51
C GLN A 42 1.52 -11.60 -22.96
N GLU A 43 2.52 -11.63 -23.83
CA GLU A 43 3.94 -11.84 -23.48
C GLU A 43 4.69 -10.52 -23.16
N GLY A 44 4.01 -9.37 -23.08
CA GLY A 44 4.62 -8.09 -22.73
C GLY A 44 5.50 -7.48 -23.83
N ARG A 45 5.25 -7.83 -25.11
CA ARG A 45 6.03 -7.43 -26.30
C ARG A 45 5.23 -6.45 -27.22
N PRO A 46 4.78 -5.28 -26.74
CA PRO A 46 3.82 -4.43 -27.46
C PRO A 46 4.36 -3.80 -28.77
N GLN A 47 5.68 -3.64 -28.91
CA GLN A 47 6.30 -3.20 -30.18
C GLN A 47 6.15 -4.25 -31.29
N GLU A 48 6.16 -5.54 -30.93
CA GLU A 48 5.98 -6.65 -31.86
C GLU A 48 4.51 -6.80 -32.22
N ALA A 49 3.62 -6.69 -31.22
CA ALA A 49 2.17 -6.62 -31.44
C ALA A 49 1.78 -5.48 -32.41
N LEU A 50 2.36 -4.29 -32.22
CA LEU A 50 2.19 -3.15 -33.13
C LEU A 50 2.64 -3.46 -34.57
N GLY A 51 3.71 -4.26 -34.73
CA GLY A 51 4.14 -4.78 -36.03
C GLY A 51 3.10 -5.71 -36.65
N CYS A 52 2.69 -6.74 -35.91
CA CYS A 52 1.71 -7.73 -36.35
C CYS A 52 0.38 -7.10 -36.75
N PHE A 53 -0.23 -6.25 -35.91
CA PHE A 53 -1.53 -5.62 -36.23
C PHE A 53 -1.45 -4.62 -37.39
N ARG A 54 -0.31 -3.95 -37.58
CA ARG A 54 -0.08 -3.10 -38.76
C ARG A 54 -0.09 -3.92 -40.04
N ASP A 55 0.49 -5.12 -39.99
CA ASP A 55 0.62 -5.98 -41.17
C ASP A 55 -0.68 -6.80 -41.41
N ALA A 56 -1.45 -7.11 -40.37
CA ALA A 56 -2.86 -7.51 -40.45
C ALA A 56 -3.72 -6.44 -41.16
N LEU A 57 -3.60 -5.16 -40.79
CA LEU A 57 -4.37 -4.08 -41.43
C LEU A 57 -4.03 -3.91 -42.92
N LYS A 58 -2.77 -4.09 -43.33
CA LYS A 58 -2.37 -4.09 -44.74
C LYS A 58 -3.02 -5.23 -45.54
N ALA A 59 -3.18 -6.41 -44.94
CA ALA A 59 -3.84 -7.54 -45.59
C ALA A 59 -5.37 -7.33 -45.65
N ALA A 60 -5.97 -6.74 -44.61
CA ALA A 60 -7.39 -6.38 -44.59
C ALA A 60 -7.77 -5.33 -45.65
N ASP A 61 -6.90 -4.35 -45.92
CA ASP A 61 -7.09 -3.33 -46.96
C ASP A 61 -7.23 -3.96 -48.37
N GLN A 62 -6.49 -5.04 -48.63
CA GLN A 62 -6.57 -5.78 -49.90
C GLN A 62 -7.87 -6.59 -50.07
N LEU A 63 -8.56 -6.92 -48.97
CA LEU A 63 -9.88 -7.58 -49.01
C LEU A 63 -11.04 -6.60 -49.21
N GLN A 64 -10.85 -5.32 -48.86
CA GLN A 64 -11.86 -4.26 -48.88
C GLN A 64 -13.13 -4.53 -48.02
N ASP A 65 -13.13 -5.52 -47.13
CA ASP A 65 -14.22 -5.70 -46.17
C ASP A 65 -14.10 -4.67 -45.03
N SER A 66 -15.03 -3.72 -45.01
CA SER A 66 -15.11 -2.67 -43.98
C SER A 66 -15.19 -3.20 -42.55
N ARG A 67 -15.71 -4.42 -42.31
CA ARG A 67 -15.76 -5.06 -40.98
C ARG A 67 -14.38 -5.46 -40.52
N VAL A 68 -13.62 -6.13 -41.39
CA VAL A 68 -12.25 -6.58 -41.10
C VAL A 68 -11.32 -5.39 -40.98
N LEU A 69 -11.46 -4.38 -41.86
CA LEU A 69 -10.74 -3.11 -41.76
C LEU A 69 -10.98 -2.38 -40.42
N ARG A 70 -12.23 -2.32 -39.93
CA ARG A 70 -12.53 -1.78 -38.59
C ARG A 70 -11.92 -2.62 -37.47
N ALA A 71 -11.95 -3.95 -37.59
CA ALA A 71 -11.36 -4.86 -36.59
C ALA A 71 -9.84 -4.68 -36.48
N CYS A 72 -9.12 -4.71 -37.60
CA CYS A 72 -7.67 -4.47 -37.63
C CYS A 72 -7.32 -3.03 -37.22
N SER A 73 -8.18 -2.04 -37.52
CA SER A 73 -8.00 -0.65 -37.04
C SER A 73 -8.13 -0.54 -35.52
N PHE A 74 -9.06 -1.26 -34.88
CA PHE A 74 -9.13 -1.32 -33.42
C PHE A 74 -7.84 -1.89 -32.84
N ASN A 75 -7.40 -3.07 -33.31
CA ASN A 75 -6.24 -3.77 -32.75
C ASN A 75 -4.95 -2.95 -32.91
N LEU A 76 -4.75 -2.35 -34.08
CA LEU A 76 -3.65 -1.41 -34.30
C LEU A 76 -3.78 -0.13 -33.45
N GLY A 77 -5.01 0.35 -33.24
CA GLY A 77 -5.31 1.47 -32.37
C GLY A 77 -4.88 1.23 -30.93
N ALA A 78 -5.38 0.16 -30.30
CA ALA A 78 -5.00 -0.25 -28.95
C ALA A 78 -3.48 -0.42 -28.80
N ALA A 79 -2.83 -1.14 -29.74
CA ALA A 79 -1.38 -1.34 -29.73
C ALA A 79 -0.57 -0.03 -29.89
N TYR A 80 -1.12 1.00 -30.55
CA TYR A 80 -0.47 2.33 -30.54
C TYR A 80 -0.58 3.02 -29.18
N VAL A 81 -1.66 2.84 -28.42
CA VAL A 81 -1.76 3.41 -27.06
C VAL A 81 -0.78 2.71 -26.12
N GLU A 82 -0.74 1.37 -26.14
CA GLU A 82 0.21 0.50 -25.43
C GLU A 82 1.69 0.87 -25.62
N VAL A 83 2.07 1.24 -26.85
CA VAL A 83 3.44 1.66 -27.21
C VAL A 83 3.72 3.14 -26.83
N GLY A 84 2.86 3.76 -26.02
CA GLY A 84 3.00 5.15 -25.56
C GLY A 84 2.76 6.18 -26.67
N ARG A 85 1.93 5.85 -27.67
CA ARG A 85 1.60 6.72 -28.82
C ARG A 85 0.08 7.00 -28.89
N PRO A 86 -0.55 7.46 -27.80
CA PRO A 86 -2.01 7.51 -27.65
C PRO A 86 -2.73 8.34 -28.71
N ARG A 87 -2.13 9.43 -29.23
CA ARG A 87 -2.72 10.21 -30.33
C ARG A 87 -2.96 9.36 -31.58
N LYS A 88 -1.99 8.54 -31.97
CA LYS A 88 -2.13 7.62 -33.12
C LYS A 88 -3.09 6.49 -32.83
N GLY A 89 -3.12 6.00 -31.58
CA GLY A 89 -4.10 5.00 -31.17
C GLY A 89 -5.53 5.52 -31.30
N LEU A 90 -5.78 6.73 -30.83
CA LEU A 90 -7.05 7.43 -30.96
C LEU A 90 -7.48 7.62 -32.43
N ASP A 91 -6.55 8.01 -33.33
CA ASP A 91 -6.82 8.14 -34.77
C ASP A 91 -7.33 6.84 -35.42
N PHE A 92 -6.85 5.68 -34.94
CA PHE A 92 -7.26 4.36 -35.45
C PHE A 92 -8.51 3.82 -34.74
N LEU A 93 -8.65 4.01 -33.43
CA LEU A 93 -9.86 3.66 -32.68
C LEU A 93 -11.09 4.42 -33.19
N GLN A 94 -10.96 5.71 -33.53
CA GLN A 94 -12.04 6.49 -34.13
C GLN A 94 -12.47 5.96 -35.51
N ARG A 95 -11.58 5.31 -36.26
CA ARG A 95 -11.91 4.62 -37.54
C ARG A 95 -12.56 3.25 -37.32
N ALA A 96 -12.42 2.66 -36.14
CA ALA A 96 -12.97 1.36 -35.79
C ALA A 96 -14.46 1.38 -35.40
N GLN A 97 -15.06 2.57 -35.25
CA GLN A 97 -16.48 2.83 -34.97
C GLN A 97 -17.42 1.80 -35.66
N PRO A 98 -18.01 0.85 -34.91
CA PRO A 98 -18.81 -0.20 -35.51
C PRO A 98 -20.23 0.25 -35.84
N GLY A 99 -20.94 -0.55 -36.65
CA GLY A 99 -22.38 -0.37 -36.85
C GLY A 99 -23.19 -0.70 -35.59
N PRO A 100 -24.45 -0.23 -35.48
CA PRO A 100 -25.28 -0.26 -34.26
C PRO A 100 -25.79 -1.65 -33.82
N LYS A 101 -25.15 -2.73 -34.28
CA LYS A 101 -25.44 -4.13 -33.92
C LYS A 101 -24.15 -4.96 -33.78
N ALA A 102 -23.06 -4.35 -33.32
CA ALA A 102 -21.81 -5.04 -33.07
C ALA A 102 -21.54 -5.13 -31.56
N ASP A 103 -21.25 -6.32 -31.09
CA ASP A 103 -21.00 -6.65 -29.68
C ASP A 103 -19.73 -5.97 -29.12
N ARG A 104 -18.93 -5.42 -30.03
CA ARG A 104 -17.61 -4.78 -29.85
C ARG A 104 -17.64 -3.30 -29.45
N LEU A 105 -18.82 -2.71 -29.30
CA LEU A 105 -18.96 -1.31 -28.87
C LEU A 105 -18.41 -1.02 -27.46
N PRO A 106 -18.62 -1.86 -26.41
CA PRO A 106 -18.10 -1.57 -25.07
C PRO A 106 -16.56 -1.50 -25.05
N ASP A 107 -15.89 -2.47 -25.68
CA ASP A 107 -14.42 -2.51 -25.78
C ASP A 107 -13.85 -1.29 -26.50
N LEU A 108 -14.57 -0.76 -27.49
CA LEU A 108 -14.19 0.49 -28.15
C LEU A 108 -14.30 1.68 -27.22
N GLN A 109 -15.37 1.81 -26.42
CA GLN A 109 -15.44 2.88 -25.43
C GLN A 109 -14.34 2.72 -24.36
N PHE A 110 -14.04 1.50 -23.91
CA PHE A 110 -12.96 1.23 -22.95
C PHE A 110 -11.58 1.63 -23.51
N ASN A 111 -11.27 1.26 -24.75
CA ASN A 111 -9.98 1.61 -25.38
C ASN A 111 -9.91 3.10 -25.78
N LEU A 112 -11.02 3.74 -26.15
CA LEU A 112 -11.09 5.20 -26.30
C LEU A 112 -10.86 5.92 -24.97
N ALA A 113 -11.38 5.39 -23.86
CA ALA A 113 -11.15 5.92 -22.53
C ALA A 113 -9.66 5.88 -22.16
N LEU A 114 -9.01 4.71 -22.30
CA LEU A 114 -7.57 4.56 -22.08
C LEU A 114 -6.73 5.46 -23.01
N ALA A 115 -7.14 5.62 -24.28
CA ALA A 115 -6.47 6.53 -25.22
C ALA A 115 -6.59 8.01 -24.78
N HIS A 116 -7.72 8.42 -24.20
CA HIS A 116 -7.90 9.76 -23.63
C HIS A 116 -7.16 9.93 -22.30
N ASP A 117 -7.08 8.90 -21.46
CA ASP A 117 -6.38 8.97 -20.19
C ASP A 117 -4.86 9.06 -20.36
N ALA A 118 -4.29 8.29 -21.29
CA ALA A 118 -2.90 8.41 -21.72
C ALA A 118 -2.57 9.76 -22.41
N LEU A 119 -3.57 10.62 -22.67
CA LEU A 119 -3.41 12.02 -23.09
C LEU A 119 -3.56 13.02 -21.94
N GLY A 120 -3.69 12.56 -20.69
CA GLY A 120 -3.97 13.38 -19.51
C GLY A 120 -5.41 13.90 -19.45
N GLN A 121 -6.34 13.35 -20.23
CA GLN A 121 -7.71 13.85 -20.35
C GLN A 121 -8.68 13.08 -19.45
N SER A 122 -8.31 12.86 -18.18
CA SER A 122 -8.96 11.88 -17.30
C SER A 122 -10.46 12.10 -17.09
N ARG A 123 -10.97 13.35 -17.06
CA ARG A 123 -12.43 13.59 -17.05
C ARG A 123 -13.13 13.09 -18.32
N LYS A 124 -12.49 13.16 -19.49
CA LYS A 124 -13.00 12.60 -20.75
C LYS A 124 -12.86 11.07 -20.78
N ALA A 125 -11.76 10.53 -20.25
CA ALA A 125 -11.61 9.09 -20.06
C ALA A 125 -12.73 8.51 -19.19
N ALA A 126 -13.00 9.12 -18.03
CA ALA A 126 -14.11 8.73 -17.14
C ALA A 126 -15.46 8.67 -17.86
N THR A 127 -15.78 9.63 -18.75
CA THR A 127 -17.03 9.57 -19.53
C THR A 127 -17.11 8.40 -20.51
N TYR A 128 -15.98 7.96 -21.07
CA TYR A 128 -15.93 6.79 -21.96
C TYR A 128 -15.92 5.47 -21.17
N PHE A 129 -15.25 5.41 -20.02
CA PHE A 129 -15.33 4.25 -19.11
C PHE A 129 -16.76 4.06 -18.58
N LEU A 130 -17.47 5.15 -18.25
CA LEU A 130 -18.88 5.08 -17.85
C LEU A 130 -19.78 4.49 -18.96
N GLN A 131 -19.53 4.88 -20.23
CA GLN A 131 -20.23 4.30 -21.38
C GLN A 131 -19.90 2.82 -21.56
N ALA A 132 -18.62 2.42 -21.42
CA ALA A 132 -18.21 1.02 -21.47
C ALA A 132 -18.92 0.20 -20.36
N ALA A 133 -18.90 0.68 -19.12
CA ALA A 133 -19.55 0.05 -17.98
C ALA A 133 -21.07 -0.13 -18.17
N GLN A 134 -21.76 0.87 -18.72
CA GLN A 134 -23.19 0.77 -19.06
C GLN A 134 -23.46 -0.27 -20.16
N LEU A 135 -22.58 -0.38 -21.15
CA LEU A 135 -22.71 -1.36 -22.24
C LEU A 135 -22.41 -2.78 -21.77
N TYR A 136 -21.33 -3.01 -21.00
CA TYR A 136 -21.04 -4.31 -20.40
C TYR A 136 -22.17 -4.77 -19.46
N ARG A 137 -22.75 -3.88 -18.66
CA ARG A 137 -23.96 -4.17 -17.86
C ARG A 137 -25.11 -4.68 -18.73
N SER A 138 -25.37 -4.04 -19.87
CA SER A 138 -26.44 -4.44 -20.80
C SER A 138 -26.19 -5.80 -21.48
N GLN A 139 -24.95 -6.29 -21.47
CA GLN A 139 -24.56 -7.62 -21.95
C GLN A 139 -24.50 -8.67 -20.82
N GLY A 140 -24.68 -8.27 -19.55
CA GLY A 140 -24.54 -9.15 -18.38
C GLY A 140 -23.09 -9.41 -17.95
N ASP A 141 -22.10 -8.71 -18.51
CA ASP A 141 -20.69 -8.91 -18.20
C ASP A 141 -20.26 -8.06 -16.98
N GLY A 142 -20.57 -8.57 -15.78
CA GLY A 142 -20.22 -7.92 -14.52
C GLY A 142 -18.70 -7.78 -14.28
N ARG A 143 -17.88 -8.68 -14.85
CA ARG A 143 -16.42 -8.59 -14.79
C ARG A 143 -15.94 -7.36 -15.55
N SER A 144 -16.42 -7.19 -16.78
CA SER A 144 -16.06 -6.07 -17.64
C SER A 144 -16.68 -4.75 -17.22
N GLU A 145 -17.88 -4.77 -16.63
CA GLU A 145 -18.41 -3.60 -15.93
C GLU A 145 -17.51 -3.19 -14.75
N GLY A 146 -17.08 -4.16 -13.94
CA GLY A 146 -16.20 -3.92 -12.80
C GLY A 146 -14.89 -3.23 -13.21
N ASP A 147 -14.18 -3.78 -14.20
CA ASP A 147 -12.93 -3.22 -14.71
C ASP A 147 -13.12 -1.77 -15.23
N ALA A 148 -14.21 -1.51 -15.95
CA ALA A 148 -14.54 -0.17 -16.44
C ALA A 148 -14.86 0.80 -15.29
N CYS A 149 -15.49 0.33 -14.22
CA CYS A 149 -15.76 1.14 -13.03
C CYS A 149 -14.49 1.42 -12.21
N VAL A 150 -13.54 0.48 -12.12
CA VAL A 150 -12.21 0.69 -11.51
C VAL A 150 -11.44 1.79 -12.26
N GLU A 151 -11.30 1.69 -13.57
CA GLU A 151 -10.54 2.68 -14.34
C GLU A 151 -11.22 4.06 -14.39
N MET A 152 -12.55 4.11 -14.39
CA MET A 152 -13.31 5.35 -14.16
C MET A 152 -12.98 5.98 -12.80
N SER A 153 -12.88 5.17 -11.75
CA SER A 153 -12.58 5.64 -10.38
C SER A 153 -11.15 6.15 -10.25
N ARG A 154 -10.19 5.47 -10.89
CA ARG A 154 -8.79 5.92 -11.04
C ARG A 154 -8.68 7.25 -11.77
N CYS A 155 -9.58 7.54 -12.72
CA CYS A 155 -9.66 8.85 -13.36
C CYS A 155 -10.15 9.94 -12.38
N TYR A 156 -11.20 9.66 -11.59
CA TYR A 156 -11.74 10.60 -10.61
C TYR A 156 -10.79 10.87 -9.42
N GLY A 157 -10.07 9.86 -8.93
CA GLY A 157 -9.05 10.05 -7.90
C GLY A 157 -7.96 11.02 -8.33
N ARG A 158 -7.46 10.89 -9.57
CA ARG A 158 -6.47 11.82 -10.15
C ARG A 158 -6.99 13.25 -10.35
N THR A 159 -8.30 13.42 -10.55
CA THR A 159 -8.93 14.75 -10.61
C THR A 159 -9.43 15.25 -9.25
N ARG A 160 -9.17 14.49 -8.17
CA ARG A 160 -9.63 14.74 -6.79
C ARG A 160 -11.14 14.85 -6.63
N ASP A 161 -11.88 14.23 -7.55
CA ASP A 161 -13.34 14.11 -7.51
C ASP A 161 -13.74 12.93 -6.58
N TRP A 162 -13.30 12.97 -5.32
CA TRP A 162 -13.21 11.82 -4.40
C TRP A 162 -14.51 11.03 -4.21
N THR A 163 -15.64 11.73 -4.09
CA THR A 163 -16.97 11.09 -3.96
C THR A 163 -17.31 10.24 -5.20
N LEU A 164 -16.95 10.69 -6.41
CA LEU A 164 -17.18 9.94 -7.65
C LEU A 164 -16.23 8.75 -7.78
N ALA A 165 -15.00 8.85 -7.25
CA ALA A 165 -14.08 7.71 -7.15
C ALA A 165 -14.64 6.63 -6.21
N ALA A 166 -15.06 7.01 -5.01
CA ALA A 166 -15.68 6.09 -4.05
C ALA A 166 -16.93 5.40 -4.62
N GLN A 167 -17.86 6.16 -5.19
CA GLN A 167 -19.08 5.62 -5.83
C GLN A 167 -18.76 4.68 -7.01
N GLY A 168 -17.74 4.99 -7.81
CA GLY A 168 -17.28 4.13 -8.89
C GLY A 168 -16.69 2.81 -8.38
N TYR A 169 -15.91 2.83 -7.31
CA TYR A 169 -15.37 1.63 -6.68
C TYR A 169 -16.46 0.76 -6.02
N LEU A 170 -17.46 1.35 -5.35
CA LEU A 170 -18.61 0.60 -4.83
C LEU A 170 -19.40 -0.08 -5.96
N ARG A 171 -19.59 0.61 -7.10
CA ARG A 171 -20.20 0.00 -8.30
C ARG A 171 -19.34 -1.11 -8.89
N ALA A 172 -18.01 -0.98 -8.87
CA ALA A 172 -17.11 -2.04 -9.31
C ALA A 172 -17.24 -3.28 -8.41
N ALA A 173 -17.27 -3.10 -7.08
CA ALA A 173 -17.42 -4.18 -6.12
C ALA A 173 -18.69 -5.01 -6.35
N GLU A 174 -19.85 -4.36 -6.54
CA GLU A 174 -21.10 -5.09 -6.84
C GLU A 174 -21.07 -5.78 -8.21
N SER A 175 -20.45 -5.16 -9.22
CA SER A 175 -20.29 -5.77 -10.55
C SER A 175 -19.40 -7.03 -10.48
N TYR A 176 -18.35 -7.00 -9.68
CA TYR A 176 -17.49 -8.14 -9.38
C TYR A 176 -18.17 -9.21 -8.50
N ARG A 177 -19.04 -8.82 -7.55
CA ARG A 177 -19.89 -9.75 -6.77
C ARG A 177 -20.84 -10.53 -7.69
N VAL A 178 -21.51 -9.86 -8.62
CA VAL A 178 -22.36 -10.51 -9.66
C VAL A 178 -21.55 -11.45 -10.55
N ALA A 179 -20.28 -11.13 -10.83
CA ALA A 179 -19.35 -11.99 -11.57
C ALA A 179 -18.65 -13.07 -10.70
N ASN A 180 -18.99 -13.18 -9.41
CA ASN A 180 -18.36 -14.09 -8.43
C ASN A 180 -16.82 -13.94 -8.31
N MET A 181 -16.29 -12.73 -8.54
CA MET A 181 -14.87 -12.39 -8.35
C MET A 181 -14.69 -11.66 -7.01
N LEU A 182 -14.76 -12.43 -5.91
CA LEU A 182 -14.86 -11.89 -4.55
C LEU A 182 -13.56 -11.20 -4.05
N ASP A 183 -12.42 -11.58 -4.62
CA ASP A 183 -11.10 -10.94 -4.47
C ASP A 183 -11.04 -9.55 -5.12
N TYR A 184 -11.53 -9.42 -6.35
CA TYR A 184 -11.67 -8.12 -7.03
C TYR A 184 -12.71 -7.23 -6.33
N ALA A 185 -13.79 -7.83 -5.84
CA ALA A 185 -14.80 -7.11 -5.06
C ALA A 185 -14.25 -6.56 -3.74
N ALA A 186 -13.54 -7.37 -2.94
CA ALA A 186 -12.89 -6.91 -1.72
C ALA A 186 -11.85 -5.80 -2.00
N THR A 187 -11.08 -5.93 -3.08
CA THR A 187 -10.13 -4.89 -3.51
C THR A 187 -10.85 -3.58 -3.81
N ALA A 188 -11.94 -3.61 -4.58
CA ALA A 188 -12.74 -2.43 -4.87
C ALA A 188 -13.39 -1.82 -3.61
N LEU A 189 -13.87 -2.62 -2.65
CA LEU A 189 -14.38 -2.09 -1.37
C LEU A 189 -13.27 -1.40 -0.55
N SER A 190 -12.05 -1.97 -0.52
CA SER A 190 -10.92 -1.36 0.20
C SER A 190 -10.49 -0.01 -0.43
N GLU A 191 -10.51 0.08 -1.76
CA GLU A 191 -10.27 1.33 -2.49
C GLU A 191 -11.38 2.37 -2.24
N ALA A 192 -12.65 1.95 -2.28
CA ALA A 192 -13.78 2.82 -1.93
C ALA A 192 -13.60 3.42 -0.53
N GLY A 193 -13.34 2.58 0.49
CA GLY A 193 -13.09 3.03 1.85
C GLY A 193 -11.93 4.02 1.96
N SER A 194 -10.82 3.79 1.24
CA SER A 194 -9.67 4.71 1.21
C SER A 194 -10.02 6.10 0.65
N HIS A 195 -10.87 6.16 -0.39
CA HIS A 195 -11.32 7.41 -1.01
C HIS A 195 -12.42 8.12 -0.22
N MET A 196 -13.24 7.38 0.53
CA MET A 196 -14.32 7.95 1.36
C MET A 196 -13.79 8.87 2.48
N PHE A 197 -12.59 8.61 3.03
CA PHE A 197 -11.92 9.52 3.98
C PHE A 197 -11.67 10.94 3.43
N GLN A 198 -11.71 11.11 2.11
CA GLN A 198 -11.43 12.38 1.42
C GLN A 198 -12.71 12.99 0.82
N SER A 199 -13.87 12.40 1.07
CA SER A 199 -15.17 12.79 0.52
C SER A 199 -16.05 13.41 1.61
N ASP A 200 -16.38 14.70 1.48
CA ASP A 200 -17.24 15.45 2.42
C ASP A 200 -18.67 14.86 2.58
N GLN A 201 -19.04 13.89 1.75
CA GLN A 201 -20.36 13.25 1.71
C GLN A 201 -20.42 11.90 2.45
N CYS A 202 -19.31 11.42 3.02
CA CYS A 202 -19.23 10.12 3.69
C CYS A 202 -18.95 10.30 5.18
N ASN A 203 -19.78 9.67 6.03
CA ASN A 203 -19.58 9.66 7.48
C ASN A 203 -18.74 8.45 7.93
N GLN A 204 -18.39 8.40 9.22
CA GLN A 204 -17.58 7.32 9.79
C GLN A 204 -18.27 5.95 9.72
N ASP A 205 -19.59 5.88 9.90
CA ASP A 205 -20.35 4.63 9.88
C ASP A 205 -20.45 4.07 8.44
N ASP A 206 -20.55 4.93 7.42
CA ASP A 206 -20.49 4.52 6.00
C ASP A 206 -19.15 3.80 5.71
N ILE A 207 -18.03 4.37 6.18
CA ILE A 207 -16.69 3.81 5.99
C ILE A 207 -16.57 2.48 6.76
N ILE A 208 -17.04 2.42 8.01
CA ILE A 208 -17.04 1.20 8.82
C ILE A 208 -17.87 0.09 8.14
N GLY A 209 -19.01 0.43 7.53
CA GLY A 209 -19.83 -0.49 6.77
C GLY A 209 -19.08 -1.11 5.60
N VAL A 210 -18.45 -0.29 4.76
CA VAL A 210 -17.66 -0.73 3.59
C VAL A 210 -16.44 -1.57 3.99
N LEU A 211 -15.74 -1.19 5.07
CA LEU A 211 -14.62 -2.00 5.60
C LEU A 211 -15.11 -3.34 6.18
N SER A 212 -16.27 -3.37 6.82
CA SER A 212 -16.87 -4.60 7.37
C SER A 212 -17.35 -5.54 6.26
N GLU A 213 -17.93 -5.00 5.18
CA GLU A 213 -18.25 -5.79 3.98
C GLU A 213 -16.98 -6.37 3.36
N CYS A 214 -15.92 -5.56 3.19
CA CYS A 214 -14.62 -6.02 2.70
C CYS A 214 -14.08 -7.20 3.53
N LEU A 215 -14.06 -7.07 4.87
CA LEU A 215 -13.64 -8.15 5.77
C LEU A 215 -14.49 -9.43 5.62
N SER A 216 -15.78 -9.31 5.32
CA SER A 216 -16.66 -10.47 5.12
C SER A 216 -16.29 -11.29 3.87
N LEU A 217 -15.88 -10.62 2.78
CA LEU A 217 -15.46 -11.28 1.55
C LEU A 217 -14.09 -11.97 1.68
N MET A 218 -13.21 -11.43 2.53
CA MET A 218 -11.83 -11.91 2.67
C MET A 218 -11.71 -13.36 3.16
N GLY A 219 -12.74 -13.93 3.80
CA GLY A 219 -12.78 -15.36 4.13
C GLY A 219 -12.85 -16.30 2.91
N SER A 220 -13.15 -15.79 1.72
CA SER A 220 -13.22 -16.54 0.45
C SER A 220 -11.95 -16.45 -0.41
N ILE A 221 -11.00 -15.57 -0.07
CA ILE A 221 -9.84 -15.26 -0.89
C ILE A 221 -8.73 -16.29 -0.63
N THR A 222 -8.31 -16.98 -1.69
CA THR A 222 -7.32 -18.07 -1.63
C THR A 222 -5.88 -17.64 -1.89
N ASP A 223 -5.64 -16.50 -2.55
CA ASP A 223 -4.29 -15.96 -2.72
C ASP A 223 -3.81 -15.26 -1.42
N PRO A 224 -2.76 -15.78 -0.75
CA PRO A 224 -2.26 -15.16 0.47
C PRO A 224 -1.62 -13.79 0.24
N ARG A 225 -1.17 -13.46 -0.98
CA ARG A 225 -0.62 -12.12 -1.23
C ARG A 225 -1.74 -11.07 -1.20
N THR A 226 -2.76 -11.24 -2.03
CA THR A 226 -3.94 -10.36 -2.10
C THR A 226 -4.64 -10.26 -0.74
N LEU A 227 -4.81 -11.40 -0.05
CA LEU A 227 -5.36 -11.42 1.32
C LEU A 227 -4.54 -10.58 2.31
N GLY A 228 -3.21 -10.63 2.20
CA GLY A 228 -2.30 -9.84 3.03
C GLY A 228 -2.28 -8.34 2.69
N GLU A 229 -2.33 -7.99 1.41
CA GLU A 229 -2.43 -6.61 0.93
C GLU A 229 -3.78 -5.98 1.35
N LEU A 230 -4.88 -6.73 1.29
CA LEU A 230 -6.20 -6.30 1.77
C LEU A 230 -6.23 -6.08 3.29
N TYR A 231 -5.71 -7.02 4.10
CA TYR A 231 -5.69 -6.84 5.57
C TYR A 231 -4.82 -5.64 5.98
N LEU A 232 -3.75 -5.35 5.24
CA LEU A 232 -2.93 -4.15 5.41
C LEU A 232 -3.75 -2.87 5.11
N SER A 233 -4.44 -2.80 3.96
CA SER A 233 -5.23 -1.63 3.56
C SER A 233 -6.44 -1.37 4.48
N VAL A 234 -7.15 -2.42 4.90
CA VAL A 234 -8.25 -2.34 5.86
C VAL A 234 -7.75 -1.92 7.25
N GLY A 235 -6.63 -2.49 7.72
CA GLY A 235 -6.02 -2.09 8.99
C GLY A 235 -5.53 -0.63 9.00
N VAL A 236 -4.94 -0.16 7.89
CA VAL A 236 -4.57 1.25 7.70
C VAL A 236 -5.80 2.17 7.76
N SER A 237 -6.93 1.70 7.23
CA SER A 237 -8.20 2.45 7.28
C SER A 237 -8.77 2.52 8.70
N TYR A 238 -8.77 1.42 9.46
CA TYR A 238 -9.15 1.45 10.87
C TYR A 238 -8.21 2.32 11.74
N CYS A 239 -6.90 2.39 11.43
CA CYS A 239 -6.00 3.36 12.08
C CYS A 239 -6.41 4.82 11.82
N ARG A 240 -6.87 5.17 10.60
CA ARG A 240 -7.40 6.52 10.30
C ARG A 240 -8.67 6.82 11.10
N LEU A 241 -9.53 5.82 11.32
CA LEU A 241 -10.75 5.92 12.13
C LEU A 241 -10.52 5.94 13.66
N ARG A 242 -9.26 5.84 14.13
CA ARG A 242 -8.88 5.61 15.54
C ARG A 242 -9.33 4.25 16.12
N SER A 243 -9.86 3.36 15.29
CA SER A 243 -10.25 1.98 15.59
C SER A 243 -9.00 1.07 15.71
N PHE A 244 -8.15 1.36 16.68
CA PHE A 244 -6.83 0.71 16.78
C PHE A 244 -6.90 -0.79 17.11
N GLN A 245 -7.93 -1.24 17.82
CA GLN A 245 -8.11 -2.66 18.16
C GLN A 245 -8.49 -3.49 16.93
N GLU A 246 -9.30 -2.93 16.04
CA GLU A 246 -9.70 -3.48 14.75
C GLU A 246 -8.50 -3.48 13.78
N ALA A 247 -7.71 -2.40 13.78
CA ALA A 247 -6.47 -2.30 13.01
C ALA A 247 -5.44 -3.37 13.42
N VAL A 248 -5.19 -3.54 14.73
CA VAL A 248 -4.30 -4.59 15.27
C VAL A 248 -4.76 -5.98 14.84
N GLN A 249 -6.07 -6.29 14.91
CA GLN A 249 -6.60 -7.57 14.43
C GLN A 249 -6.37 -7.77 12.93
N CYS A 250 -6.54 -6.73 12.10
CA CYS A 250 -6.29 -6.81 10.67
C CYS A 250 -4.80 -7.07 10.39
N PHE A 251 -3.89 -6.31 11.00
CA PHE A 251 -2.45 -6.51 10.79
C PHE A 251 -1.97 -7.87 11.32
N GLN A 252 -2.50 -8.37 12.45
CA GLN A 252 -2.22 -9.73 12.93
C GLN A 252 -2.66 -10.79 11.93
N LYS A 253 -3.87 -10.67 11.34
CA LYS A 253 -4.34 -11.56 10.27
C LYS A 253 -3.48 -11.48 9.00
N ALA A 254 -2.84 -10.34 8.73
CA ALA A 254 -1.91 -10.17 7.61
C ALA A 254 -0.54 -10.86 7.80
N LEU A 255 -0.10 -11.15 9.04
CA LEU A 255 1.26 -11.67 9.30
C LEU A 255 1.55 -13.00 8.58
N SER A 256 0.65 -13.98 8.67
CA SER A 256 0.84 -15.30 8.05
C SER A 256 0.73 -15.26 6.51
N PRO A 257 -0.29 -14.63 5.90
CA PRO A 257 -0.36 -14.47 4.44
C PRO A 257 0.84 -13.73 3.85
N THR A 258 1.33 -12.67 4.51
CA THR A 258 2.45 -11.85 4.00
C THR A 258 3.84 -12.44 4.24
N ALA A 259 3.97 -13.54 5.01
CA ALA A 259 5.25 -14.09 5.45
C ALA A 259 6.26 -14.45 4.33
N LYS A 260 5.77 -14.73 3.11
CA LYS A 260 6.61 -15.03 1.93
C LYS A 260 7.12 -13.79 1.18
N TRP A 261 6.67 -12.59 1.57
CA TRP A 261 6.97 -11.33 0.88
C TRP A 261 7.60 -10.32 1.86
N PRO A 262 8.93 -10.35 2.08
CA PRO A 262 9.62 -9.47 3.03
C PRO A 262 9.32 -7.96 2.94
N PRO A 263 9.09 -7.34 1.76
CA PRO A 263 8.69 -5.93 1.69
C PRO A 263 7.30 -5.68 2.28
N LEU A 264 6.35 -6.58 1.99
CA LEU A 264 4.97 -6.49 2.44
C LEU A 264 4.84 -6.85 3.93
N LEU A 265 5.56 -7.88 4.39
CA LEU A 265 5.68 -8.22 5.80
C LEU A 265 6.27 -7.04 6.62
N ALA A 266 7.28 -6.35 6.09
CA ALA A 266 7.84 -5.15 6.73
C ALA A 266 6.83 -3.99 6.82
N LYS A 267 5.96 -3.81 5.81
CA LYS A 267 4.81 -2.89 5.89
C LYS A 267 3.85 -3.31 7.00
N VAL A 268 3.43 -4.58 7.05
CA VAL A 268 2.51 -5.09 8.10
C VAL A 268 3.08 -4.89 9.49
N LEU A 269 4.33 -5.31 9.74
CA LEU A 269 4.97 -5.23 11.05
C LEU A 269 5.10 -3.78 11.56
N ASN A 270 5.49 -2.82 10.69
CA ASN A 270 5.56 -1.41 11.11
C ASN A 270 4.18 -0.83 11.44
N ASN A 271 3.14 -1.14 10.64
CA ASN A 271 1.79 -0.63 10.93
C ASN A 271 1.18 -1.30 12.19
N LEU A 272 1.48 -2.57 12.44
CA LEU A 272 1.10 -3.27 13.68
C LEU A 272 1.75 -2.61 14.91
N GLY A 273 3.06 -2.34 14.86
CA GLY A 273 3.75 -1.59 15.92
C GLY A 273 3.17 -0.20 16.14
N ALA A 274 2.84 0.52 15.06
CA ALA A 274 2.25 1.86 15.13
C ALA A 274 0.84 1.87 15.76
N ALA A 275 0.01 0.87 15.45
CA ALA A 275 -1.29 0.69 16.10
C ALA A 275 -1.14 0.31 17.58
N LEU A 276 -0.18 -0.57 17.93
CA LEU A 276 0.11 -0.93 19.32
C LEU A 276 0.64 0.24 20.14
N ASN A 277 1.52 1.08 19.57
CA ASN A 277 1.92 2.37 20.15
C ASN A 277 0.70 3.28 20.42
N SER A 278 -0.27 3.30 19.51
CA SER A 278 -1.50 4.09 19.66
C SER A 278 -2.45 3.52 20.74
N MET A 279 -2.40 2.21 21.00
CA MET A 279 -3.07 1.53 22.12
C MET A 279 -2.28 1.58 23.44
N GLY A 280 -1.11 2.25 23.49
CA GLY A 280 -0.25 2.28 24.67
C GLY A 280 0.52 0.98 24.96
N GLN A 281 0.49 0.00 24.05
CA GLN A 281 1.16 -1.29 24.18
C GLN A 281 2.64 -1.20 23.71
N PHE A 282 3.37 -0.22 24.25
CA PHE A 282 4.70 0.19 23.77
C PHE A 282 5.72 -0.96 23.73
N ARG A 283 5.72 -1.86 24.72
CA ARG A 283 6.62 -3.03 24.76
C ARG A 283 6.41 -3.98 23.57
N SER A 284 5.15 -4.28 23.24
CA SER A 284 4.83 -5.08 22.06
C SER A 284 5.20 -4.37 20.76
N ALA A 285 5.03 -3.03 20.71
CA ALA A 285 5.41 -2.23 19.56
C ALA A 285 6.93 -2.22 19.31
N VAL A 286 7.77 -2.20 20.36
CA VAL A 286 9.24 -2.30 20.27
C VAL A 286 9.66 -3.52 19.45
N ASP A 287 9.08 -4.69 19.71
CA ASP A 287 9.45 -5.93 19.02
C ASP A 287 9.06 -5.89 17.54
N TYR A 288 7.84 -5.46 17.22
CA TYR A 288 7.39 -5.35 15.82
C TYR A 288 8.16 -4.28 15.03
N HIS A 289 8.51 -3.13 15.63
CA HIS A 289 9.33 -2.11 14.97
C HIS A 289 10.78 -2.57 14.78
N ARG A 290 11.38 -3.31 15.73
CA ARG A 290 12.70 -3.93 15.56
C ARG A 290 12.70 -4.92 14.39
N LEU A 291 11.70 -5.78 14.28
CA LEU A 291 11.56 -6.73 13.17
C LEU A 291 11.40 -6.00 11.82
N ALA A 292 10.55 -4.98 11.75
CA ALA A 292 10.36 -4.17 10.54
C ALA A 292 11.64 -3.42 10.12
N ALA A 293 12.37 -2.80 11.07
CA ALA A 293 13.64 -2.12 10.82
C ALA A 293 14.73 -3.07 10.31
N GLY A 294 14.75 -4.32 10.78
CA GLY A 294 15.62 -5.38 10.27
C GLY A 294 15.30 -5.76 8.83
N LEU A 295 14.02 -5.99 8.51
CA LEU A 295 13.58 -6.33 7.15
C LEU A 295 13.81 -5.20 6.14
N TYR A 296 13.53 -3.94 6.48
CA TYR A 296 13.86 -2.81 5.60
C TYR A 296 15.37 -2.61 5.47
N GLY A 297 16.14 -2.95 6.50
CA GLY A 297 17.62 -2.94 6.48
C GLY A 297 18.19 -3.92 5.46
N SER A 298 17.74 -5.17 5.45
CA SER A 298 18.20 -6.18 4.48
C SER A 298 17.74 -5.91 3.04
N GLN A 299 16.72 -5.08 2.86
CA GLN A 299 16.24 -4.59 1.55
C GLN A 299 16.90 -3.27 1.10
N GLY A 300 17.71 -2.62 1.94
CA GLY A 300 18.31 -1.32 1.66
C GLY A 300 17.34 -0.13 1.72
N CYS A 301 16.10 -0.32 2.18
CA CYS A 301 15.04 0.69 2.19
C CYS A 301 15.22 1.73 3.33
N ARG A 302 16.27 2.55 3.25
CA ARG A 302 16.71 3.47 4.33
C ARG A 302 15.62 4.35 4.93
N GLY A 303 14.78 4.98 4.12
CA GLY A 303 13.71 5.85 4.63
C GLY A 303 12.64 5.08 5.43
N ASN A 304 12.29 3.86 5.01
CA ASN A 304 11.35 3.01 5.75
C ASN A 304 11.99 2.43 7.01
N GLN A 305 13.27 2.08 6.97
CA GLN A 305 14.05 1.72 8.16
C GLN A 305 14.10 2.88 9.17
N ALA A 306 14.28 4.12 8.72
CA ALA A 306 14.27 5.32 9.56
C ALA A 306 12.90 5.61 10.21
N ARG A 307 11.80 5.39 9.48
CA ARG A 307 10.43 5.45 10.04
C ARG A 307 10.23 4.40 11.14
N CYS A 308 10.70 3.18 10.94
CA CYS A 308 10.66 2.13 11.98
C CYS A 308 11.48 2.54 13.22
N PHE A 309 12.69 3.08 13.04
CA PHE A 309 13.50 3.59 14.15
C PHE A 309 12.86 4.79 14.88
N SER A 310 12.12 5.64 14.18
CA SER A 310 11.38 6.76 14.79
C SER A 310 10.22 6.27 15.66
N ASN A 311 9.43 5.31 15.14
CA ASN A 311 8.34 4.69 15.88
C ASN A 311 8.84 3.84 17.08
N LEU A 312 10.02 3.24 16.94
CA LEU A 312 10.72 2.52 18.00
C LEU A 312 11.22 3.48 19.10
N ALA A 313 11.80 4.62 18.74
CA ALA A 313 12.26 5.64 19.68
C ALA A 313 11.12 6.21 20.52
N PHE A 314 9.98 6.49 19.89
CA PHE A 314 8.74 6.87 20.59
C PHE A 314 8.31 5.81 21.59
N ALA A 315 8.31 4.53 21.20
CA ALA A 315 7.94 3.43 22.09
C ALA A 315 8.87 3.36 23.32
N PHE A 316 10.18 3.51 23.15
CA PHE A 316 11.15 3.53 24.25
C PHE A 316 10.97 4.70 25.22
N SER A 317 10.83 5.93 24.73
CA SER A 317 10.58 7.08 25.62
C SER A 317 9.28 6.92 26.40
N ARG A 318 8.24 6.33 25.79
CA ARG A 318 6.98 6.00 26.48
C ARG A 318 7.09 4.85 27.50
N ILE A 319 8.17 4.08 27.48
CA ILE A 319 8.53 3.08 28.52
C ILE A 319 9.45 3.71 29.59
N GLY A 320 10.14 4.81 29.28
CA GLY A 320 11.18 5.44 30.10
C GLY A 320 12.61 5.01 29.75
N GLU A 321 12.79 4.26 28.67
CA GLU A 321 14.07 3.80 28.11
C GLU A 321 14.70 4.92 27.26
N GLU A 322 15.05 6.03 27.92
CA GLU A 322 15.43 7.30 27.29
C GLU A 322 16.78 7.24 26.53
N GLU A 323 17.70 6.34 26.89
CA GLU A 323 18.97 6.21 26.17
C GLU A 323 18.76 5.42 24.86
N GLU A 324 17.97 4.34 24.91
CA GLU A 324 17.51 3.55 23.77
C GLU A 324 16.63 4.36 22.81
N ALA A 325 15.80 5.28 23.34
CA ALA A 325 15.05 6.25 22.56
C ALA A 325 15.98 7.21 21.79
N ALA A 326 17.00 7.76 22.47
CA ALA A 326 17.96 8.66 21.85
C ALA A 326 18.80 7.96 20.77
N GLU A 327 19.26 6.73 21.00
CA GLU A 327 19.95 5.92 19.99
C GLU A 327 19.06 5.64 18.78
N SER A 328 17.81 5.25 19.01
CA SER A 328 16.85 4.96 17.94
C SER A 328 16.55 6.20 17.08
N PHE A 329 16.37 7.39 17.69
CA PHE A 329 16.25 8.63 16.92
C PHE A 329 17.53 9.02 16.17
N ILE A 330 18.73 8.73 16.69
CA ILE A 330 19.99 8.97 15.95
C ILE A 330 20.06 8.08 14.71
N LEU A 331 19.66 6.80 14.81
CA LEU A 331 19.57 5.89 13.66
C LEU A 331 18.53 6.35 12.63
N ALA A 332 17.37 6.86 13.08
CA ALA A 332 16.38 7.45 12.21
C ALA A 332 16.90 8.70 11.48
N LEU A 333 17.55 9.62 12.21
CA LEU A 333 18.12 10.85 11.64
C LEU A 333 19.18 10.55 10.58
N GLN A 334 20.00 9.52 10.78
CA GLN A 334 20.95 9.08 9.75
C GLN A 334 20.23 8.49 8.54
N GLY A 335 19.22 7.63 8.73
CA GLY A 335 18.47 7.05 7.60
C GLY A 335 17.71 8.09 6.76
N PHE A 336 17.18 9.15 7.39
CA PHE A 336 16.55 10.27 6.66
C PHE A 336 17.56 11.22 6.00
N ARG A 337 18.81 11.28 6.49
CA ARG A 337 19.93 11.92 5.78
C ARG A 337 20.36 11.11 4.56
N ASP A 338 20.49 9.79 4.70
CA ASP A 338 20.79 8.87 3.59
C ASP A 338 19.77 8.99 2.44
N THR A 339 18.51 9.37 2.71
CA THR A 339 17.46 9.60 1.68
C THR A 339 17.18 11.06 1.34
N GLY A 340 17.82 12.04 1.99
CA GLY A 340 17.54 13.46 1.78
C GLY A 340 16.14 13.93 2.22
N ASP A 341 15.46 13.23 3.13
CA ASP A 341 14.14 13.61 3.63
C ASP A 341 14.28 14.71 4.70
N TYR A 342 14.35 15.97 4.26
CA TYR A 342 14.59 17.12 5.13
C TYR A 342 13.44 17.38 6.12
N LEU A 343 12.20 17.00 5.79
CA LEU A 343 11.05 17.17 6.68
C LEU A 343 11.11 16.15 7.83
N ALA A 344 11.37 14.88 7.52
CA ALA A 344 11.56 13.86 8.54
C ALA A 344 12.84 14.09 9.38
N GLN A 345 13.91 14.62 8.78
CA GLN A 345 15.10 15.08 9.52
C GLN A 345 14.75 16.16 10.56
N ALA A 346 13.89 17.13 10.21
CA ALA A 346 13.46 18.16 11.15
C ALA A 346 12.64 17.59 12.31
N GLN A 347 11.66 16.74 12.01
CA GLN A 347 10.81 16.07 13.00
C GLN A 347 11.61 15.17 13.96
N VAL A 348 12.59 14.40 13.46
CA VAL A 348 13.45 13.57 14.30
C VAL A 348 14.43 14.41 15.13
N CYS A 349 14.97 15.50 14.58
CA CYS A 349 15.76 16.45 15.36
C CYS A 349 14.94 17.06 16.52
N GLU A 350 13.67 17.39 16.28
CA GLU A 350 12.75 17.92 17.30
C GLU A 350 12.47 16.90 18.42
N ALA A 351 12.11 15.66 18.08
CA ALA A 351 11.84 14.61 19.06
C ALA A 351 13.09 14.17 19.84
N LEU A 352 14.26 14.10 19.20
CA LEU A 352 15.54 13.84 19.88
C LEU A 352 15.96 15.01 20.80
N ALA A 353 15.58 16.25 20.45
CA ALA A 353 15.80 17.40 21.32
C ALA A 353 14.95 17.28 22.61
N GLU A 354 13.65 16.94 22.49
CA GLU A 354 12.77 16.69 23.64
C GLU A 354 13.31 15.57 24.56
N CYS A 355 13.72 14.44 23.99
CA CYS A 355 14.40 13.34 24.70
C CYS A 355 15.64 13.83 25.48
N TYR A 356 16.48 14.67 24.86
CA TYR A 356 17.61 15.29 25.57
C TYR A 356 17.22 16.36 26.59
N LEU A 357 16.05 17.01 26.51
CA LEU A 357 15.55 17.88 27.58
C LEU A 357 15.13 17.07 28.82
N VAL A 358 14.46 15.93 28.65
CA VAL A 358 14.13 14.99 29.74
C VAL A 358 15.41 14.54 30.45
N GLN A 359 16.46 14.21 29.68
CA GLN A 359 17.78 13.84 30.20
C GLN A 359 18.61 15.04 30.74
N ARG A 360 18.04 16.26 30.78
CA ARG A 360 18.68 17.53 31.17
C ARG A 360 19.93 17.92 30.33
N LYS A 361 20.12 17.29 29.17
CA LYS A 361 21.23 17.52 28.22
C LYS A 361 20.94 18.73 27.31
N GLN A 362 20.49 19.86 27.89
CA GLN A 362 19.97 21.07 27.21
C GLN A 362 20.82 21.55 26.01
N HIS A 363 22.16 21.58 26.14
CA HIS A 363 23.05 21.98 25.04
C HIS A 363 22.86 21.14 23.77
N LYS A 364 22.60 19.83 23.91
CA LYS A 364 22.34 18.96 22.75
C LYS A 364 20.98 19.28 22.11
N ALA A 365 19.95 19.56 22.91
CA ALA A 365 18.64 19.98 22.41
C ALA A 365 18.73 21.28 21.60
N VAL A 366 19.47 22.28 22.10
CA VAL A 366 19.77 23.53 21.37
C VAL A 366 20.48 23.28 20.04
N GLN A 367 21.42 22.32 19.98
CA GLN A 367 22.09 21.94 18.74
C GLN A 367 21.15 21.24 17.74
N LEU A 368 20.18 20.48 18.23
CA LEU A 368 19.22 19.74 17.40
C LEU A 368 18.10 20.64 16.86
N TYR A 369 17.54 21.55 17.65
CA TYR A 369 16.59 22.55 17.13
C TYR A 369 17.23 23.42 16.02
N LYS A 370 18.53 23.75 16.14
CA LYS A 370 19.28 24.41 15.06
C LYS A 370 19.45 23.52 13.81
N GLN A 371 19.64 22.21 13.98
CA GLN A 371 19.66 21.26 12.85
C GLN A 371 18.28 21.10 12.20
N ALA A 372 17.19 21.11 12.99
CA ALA A 372 15.83 21.06 12.47
C ALA A 372 15.50 22.28 11.60
N LEU A 373 15.80 23.49 12.09
CA LEU A 373 15.65 24.73 11.32
C LEU A 373 16.50 24.73 10.03
N SER A 374 17.73 24.20 10.10
CA SER A 374 18.60 24.04 8.93
C SER A 374 18.16 22.95 7.94
N ALA A 375 17.31 22.02 8.36
CA ALA A 375 16.66 21.07 7.47
C ALA A 375 15.45 21.72 6.79
N LEU A 376 14.58 22.40 7.56
CA LEU A 376 13.41 23.09 7.04
C LEU A 376 13.71 24.21 6.05
N SER A 377 14.91 24.82 6.07
CA SER A 377 15.33 25.77 5.02
C SER A 377 15.44 25.15 3.61
N HIS A 378 15.39 23.81 3.50
CA HIS A 378 15.33 23.07 2.24
C HIS A 378 13.88 22.66 1.87
N CYS A 379 12.89 22.97 2.71
CA CYS A 379 11.48 22.64 2.53
C CYS A 379 10.66 23.89 2.16
N GLN A 380 9.93 23.82 1.05
CA GLN A 380 8.90 24.80 0.69
C GLN A 380 7.75 24.78 1.72
N ASP A 381 7.10 25.92 1.94
CA ASP A 381 5.94 26.12 2.83
C ASP A 381 6.08 25.60 4.28
N SER A 382 7.30 25.63 4.82
CA SER A 382 7.62 25.14 6.18
C SER A 382 7.47 26.16 7.32
N SER A 383 7.01 27.39 7.03
CA SER A 383 7.02 28.55 7.96
C SER A 383 6.44 28.27 9.35
N GLY A 384 5.21 27.76 9.44
CA GLY A 384 4.58 27.50 10.74
C GLY A 384 5.29 26.44 11.60
N ILE A 385 6.10 25.56 11.00
CA ILE A 385 6.95 24.60 11.72
C ILE A 385 8.25 25.28 12.16
N GLN A 386 8.81 26.18 11.32
CA GLN A 386 9.96 27.00 11.70
C GLN A 386 9.64 27.90 12.91
N ASP A 387 8.46 28.55 12.93
CA ASP A 387 8.03 29.42 14.04
C ASP A 387 7.93 28.63 15.37
N GLN A 388 7.28 27.45 15.34
CA GLN A 388 7.22 26.54 16.50
C GLN A 388 8.61 26.12 16.99
N LEU A 389 9.53 25.79 16.08
CA LEU A 389 10.90 25.41 16.42
C LEU A 389 11.72 26.59 16.98
N VAL A 390 11.47 27.82 16.50
CA VAL A 390 12.08 29.05 17.05
C VAL A 390 11.57 29.32 18.46
N GLU A 391 10.28 29.13 18.74
CA GLU A 391 9.72 29.24 20.09
C GLU A 391 10.36 28.22 21.03
N ARG A 392 10.38 26.93 20.64
CA ARG A 392 10.97 25.82 21.42
C ARG A 392 12.47 26.01 21.68
N LEU A 393 13.22 26.46 20.68
CA LEU A 393 14.63 26.85 20.82
C LEU A 393 14.80 28.03 21.79
N THR A 394 13.95 29.04 21.70
CA THR A 394 14.00 30.23 22.56
C THR A 394 13.69 29.90 24.01
N ALA A 395 12.64 29.12 24.27
CA ALA A 395 12.30 28.63 25.62
C ALA A 395 13.43 27.78 26.22
N THR A 396 14.03 26.89 25.41
CA THR A 396 15.18 26.07 25.84
C THR A 396 16.39 26.92 26.19
N LEU A 397 16.70 27.94 25.38
CA LEU A 397 17.80 28.87 25.65
C LEU A 397 17.54 29.67 26.94
N GLN A 398 16.33 30.19 27.13
CA GLN A 398 15.94 30.88 28.37
C GLN A 398 16.10 29.98 29.60
N GLN A 399 15.64 28.72 29.54
CA GLN A 399 15.84 27.76 30.63
C GLN A 399 17.33 27.47 30.91
N SER A 400 18.18 27.43 29.88
CA SER A 400 19.64 27.25 30.06
C SER A 400 20.36 28.48 30.62
N LEU A 401 19.71 29.65 30.58
CA LEU A 401 20.22 30.91 31.13
C LEU A 401 19.70 31.17 32.56
N THR A 402 18.49 30.73 32.90
CA THR A 402 17.94 30.84 34.27
C THR A 402 18.50 29.76 35.19
N VAL A 403 18.83 28.57 34.68
CA VAL A 403 19.66 27.58 35.39
C VAL A 403 21.13 28.01 35.31
N GLY A 404 21.46 29.06 36.07
CA GLY A 404 22.81 29.62 36.13
C GLY A 404 23.86 28.59 36.57
N PRO A 405 25.15 28.80 36.24
CA PRO A 405 26.19 27.79 36.41
C PRO A 405 26.34 27.38 37.88
N GLN A 406 26.02 26.12 38.19
CA GLN A 406 26.43 25.55 39.47
C GLN A 406 27.94 25.63 39.57
N LYS A 407 28.44 26.36 40.57
CA LYS A 407 29.86 26.30 40.93
C LYS A 407 30.22 24.83 41.17
N PRO A 408 31.36 24.33 40.69
CA PRO A 408 31.79 22.98 41.04
C PRO A 408 31.91 22.88 42.55
N HIS A 409 31.03 22.10 43.18
CA HIS A 409 31.15 21.80 44.59
C HIS A 409 32.50 21.09 44.79
N PRO A 410 33.32 21.49 45.79
CA PRO A 410 34.52 20.74 46.11
C PRO A 410 34.13 19.31 46.48
N PRO A 411 34.93 18.29 46.11
CA PRO A 411 34.60 16.90 46.37
C PRO A 411 34.40 16.69 47.87
N ALA A 412 33.21 16.23 48.25
CA ALA A 412 32.92 15.88 49.65
C ALA A 412 33.86 14.75 50.11
N PRO A 413 34.38 14.80 51.35
CA PRO A 413 35.30 13.79 51.85
C PRO A 413 34.65 12.41 51.83
N HIS A 414 35.43 11.39 51.45
CA HIS A 414 34.94 10.05 51.17
C HIS A 414 34.16 9.44 52.35
N SER A 415 32.87 9.20 52.18
CA SER A 415 32.09 8.35 53.07
C SER A 415 32.51 6.89 52.87
N VAL A 416 33.18 6.32 53.87
CA VAL A 416 33.62 4.92 53.85
C VAL A 416 32.40 4.01 53.80
N ARG A 417 32.23 3.26 52.70
CA ARG A 417 31.30 2.12 52.67
C ARG A 417 31.80 1.04 53.64
N PRO A 418 30.96 0.47 54.51
CA PRO A 418 31.35 -0.68 55.33
C PRO A 418 31.66 -1.89 54.43
N HIS A 419 32.71 -2.63 54.78
CA HIS A 419 33.15 -3.79 54.03
C HIS A 419 32.10 -4.92 54.06
N ARG A 420 31.91 -5.61 52.92
CA ARG A 420 31.45 -7.01 52.94
C ARG A 420 32.68 -7.93 53.07
N HIS A 421 32.53 -9.01 53.83
CA HIS A 421 33.62 -9.96 54.10
C HIS A 421 34.07 -10.71 52.83
N SER A 422 35.37 -10.94 52.73
CA SER A 422 36.03 -11.88 51.82
C SER A 422 36.04 -13.29 52.45
N LEU A 423 36.08 -14.41 51.71
CA LEU A 423 37.19 -15.03 50.94
C LEU A 423 36.64 -16.35 50.28
N PRO A 424 37.40 -17.13 49.46
CA PRO A 424 38.71 -16.92 48.84
C PRO A 424 38.75 -17.10 47.28
N ILE A 425 39.95 -17.03 46.71
CA ILE A 425 40.35 -17.22 45.29
C ILE A 425 40.80 -18.69 45.08
N GLY A 426 40.85 -19.36 43.90
CA GLY A 426 40.70 -19.02 42.47
C GLY A 426 40.78 -20.34 41.64
N PRO A 427 41.46 -20.45 40.47
CA PRO A 427 42.16 -19.46 39.64
C PRO A 427 41.66 -19.42 38.16
N HIS A 428 42.42 -18.78 37.26
CA HIS A 428 42.07 -18.56 35.84
C HIS A 428 42.22 -19.78 34.91
N VAL A 429 41.37 -19.84 33.87
CA VAL A 429 41.69 -20.38 32.53
C VAL A 429 41.14 -19.40 31.47
N ARG A 430 41.77 -19.32 30.28
CA ARG A 430 41.40 -18.42 29.16
C ARG A 430 40.48 -19.10 28.14
N LYS A 431 39.83 -18.30 27.29
CA LYS A 431 39.19 -18.77 26.04
C LYS A 431 40.24 -19.05 24.96
N SER A 432 40.24 -20.26 24.42
CA SER A 432 40.47 -20.55 22.99
C SER A 432 39.99 -21.98 22.67
N ASP A 433 39.85 -22.28 21.38
CA ASP A 433 39.78 -23.61 20.75
C ASP A 433 38.53 -24.48 21.08
N ILE A 434 37.63 -24.89 20.17
CA ILE A 434 37.61 -25.33 18.75
C ILE A 434 37.38 -26.86 18.62
N THR A 435 36.48 -27.22 17.70
CA THR A 435 36.18 -28.56 17.12
C THR A 435 35.39 -29.65 17.90
N ASN A 436 34.39 -30.18 17.16
CA ASN A 436 33.96 -31.59 17.02
C ASN A 436 33.17 -32.33 18.12
N SER A 437 31.89 -32.55 17.82
CA SER A 437 31.16 -33.83 18.01
C SER A 437 31.65 -34.86 16.95
N PRO A 438 31.39 -36.20 17.03
CA PRO A 438 30.03 -36.80 17.10
C PRO A 438 29.87 -38.14 17.89
N GLY A 439 28.64 -38.66 17.96
CA GLY A 439 28.28 -40.04 18.37
C GLY A 439 27.27 -40.10 19.55
N THR A 440 25.97 -40.41 19.36
CA THR A 440 25.33 -41.75 19.29
C THR A 440 25.59 -42.65 20.51
N ALA A 441 24.61 -43.19 21.25
CA ALA A 441 23.13 -43.25 21.10
C ALA A 441 22.46 -43.27 22.53
N ALA A 442 21.22 -43.66 22.85
CA ALA A 442 20.13 -44.40 22.15
C ALA A 442 18.73 -44.10 22.76
N ASN A 443 17.71 -44.91 22.41
CA ASN A 443 16.30 -44.81 22.84
C ASN A 443 16.04 -45.22 24.30
N GLN A 444 15.00 -44.66 24.93
CA GLN A 444 13.75 -45.39 25.25
C GLN A 444 12.60 -44.52 25.83
N GLN A 445 11.38 -44.87 25.43
CA GLN A 445 10.03 -44.49 25.88
C GLN A 445 9.07 -45.59 25.37
N PRO A 446 7.79 -45.71 25.80
CA PRO A 446 6.99 -44.80 26.62
C PRO A 446 6.38 -45.49 27.87
N ASP A 447 5.44 -44.84 28.56
CA ASP A 447 4.04 -45.33 28.67
C ASP A 447 3.11 -44.31 29.36
N ALA A 448 1.80 -44.48 29.17
CA ALA A 448 0.68 -43.78 29.80
C ALA A 448 -0.44 -44.80 30.13
N PRO A 449 -1.51 -44.44 30.88
CA PRO A 449 -2.67 -43.81 30.22
C PRO A 449 -3.51 -42.84 31.08
N GLU A 450 -4.48 -42.21 30.42
CA GLU A 450 -5.66 -41.52 30.98
C GLU A 450 -6.78 -42.55 31.31
N PRO A 451 -7.96 -42.22 31.92
CA PRO A 451 -9.02 -41.53 31.15
C PRO A 451 -10.07 -40.68 31.93
N ASP A 452 -10.84 -39.91 31.14
CA ASP A 452 -12.27 -39.57 31.25
C ASP A 452 -12.87 -38.67 32.37
N ALA A 453 -13.89 -37.93 31.93
CA ALA A 453 -14.82 -37.05 32.68
C ALA A 453 -16.28 -37.54 32.36
N PRO A 454 -17.40 -36.79 32.59
CA PRO A 454 -17.61 -35.50 33.25
C PRO A 454 -18.78 -35.49 34.29
N GLY A 455 -19.04 -34.35 34.94
CA GLY A 455 -20.19 -34.18 35.84
C GLY A 455 -20.46 -32.74 36.30
N SER A 456 -21.55 -32.14 35.83
CA SER A 456 -22.01 -30.76 36.09
C SER A 456 -22.76 -30.57 37.42
N GLN A 457 -22.68 -29.36 38.04
CA GLN A 457 -23.82 -28.49 38.44
C GLN A 457 -23.49 -27.51 39.60
N GLN A 458 -24.08 -26.30 39.57
CA GLN A 458 -24.35 -25.37 40.71
C GLN A 458 -23.08 -24.85 41.46
N GLU A 459 -23.04 -23.77 42.27
CA GLU A 459 -23.86 -22.56 42.55
C GLU A 459 -22.94 -21.54 43.28
N ALA A 460 -23.23 -20.25 43.58
CA ALA A 460 -24.38 -19.34 43.39
C ALA A 460 -23.86 -17.86 43.32
N SER A 461 -24.76 -16.87 43.34
CA SER A 461 -24.48 -15.46 43.68
C SER A 461 -24.11 -15.27 45.16
N GLU A 462 -23.39 -14.21 45.58
CA GLU A 462 -24.01 -12.94 46.03
C GLU A 462 -22.96 -11.83 46.29
N THR A 463 -23.39 -10.57 46.22
CA THR A 463 -22.73 -9.41 46.83
C THR A 463 -23.42 -9.05 48.16
N PRO A 464 -22.75 -8.35 49.07
CA PRO A 464 -23.16 -6.94 49.25
C PRO A 464 -22.01 -5.97 49.57
N GLU A 465 -22.35 -4.68 49.53
CA GLU A 465 -21.51 -3.55 49.95
C GLU A 465 -21.36 -3.48 51.47
N TYR A 466 -20.31 -2.80 51.97
CA TYR A 466 -20.48 -1.90 53.13
C TYR A 466 -19.40 -0.79 53.15
N MET A 467 -19.77 0.38 53.69
CA MET A 467 -18.91 1.56 53.76
C MET A 467 -18.03 1.57 55.03
N SER A 468 -16.82 2.14 54.94
CA SER A 468 -16.19 2.83 56.08
C SER A 468 -15.23 3.94 55.65
N THR A 469 -15.40 5.12 56.23
CA THR A 469 -14.41 6.20 56.39
C THR A 469 -13.45 5.82 57.56
N VAL A 470 -12.41 6.54 58.01
CA VAL A 470 -12.09 7.99 58.02
C VAL A 470 -10.56 8.25 57.77
N PRO A 471 -9.78 9.25 58.30
CA PRO A 471 -8.85 10.03 57.45
C PRO A 471 -7.34 9.91 57.79
N GLY A 472 -6.46 10.59 57.02
CA GLY A 472 -5.07 10.81 57.45
C GLY A 472 -4.11 11.48 56.44
N GLN A 473 -4.00 12.80 56.51
CA GLN A 473 -3.00 13.71 55.91
C GLN A 473 -1.67 13.15 55.32
N SER A 474 -1.26 13.68 54.15
CA SER A 474 0.04 14.38 54.00
C SER A 474 0.09 15.18 52.68
N SER A 475 0.83 16.30 52.68
CA SER A 475 0.84 17.29 51.59
C SER A 475 2.03 17.10 50.65
N ASP A 476 1.92 16.18 49.68
CA ASP A 476 3.03 15.86 48.76
C ASP A 476 2.56 15.49 47.32
N GLN A 477 1.33 15.90 46.95
CA GLN A 477 0.71 15.56 45.65
C GLN A 477 0.40 16.75 44.72
N LEU A 478 0.55 18.01 45.13
CA LEU A 478 0.25 19.15 44.24
C LEU A 478 1.26 19.29 43.08
N ASP A 479 2.56 19.22 43.37
CA ASP A 479 3.62 19.40 42.35
C ASP A 479 3.63 18.29 41.28
N LYS A 480 3.05 17.12 41.57
CA LYS A 480 2.94 16.01 40.61
C LYS A 480 1.72 16.11 39.68
N ARG A 481 0.71 16.90 40.01
CA ARG A 481 -0.47 17.11 39.13
C ARG A 481 -0.27 18.21 38.09
N GLN A 482 0.45 19.29 38.45
CA GLN A 482 0.74 20.37 37.50
C GLN A 482 1.58 19.92 36.30
N HIS A 483 2.41 18.87 36.46
CA HIS A 483 3.13 18.25 35.35
C HIS A 483 2.29 17.29 34.48
N SER A 484 1.17 16.74 34.98
CA SER A 484 0.29 15.87 34.17
C SER A 484 -0.79 16.64 33.40
N GLU A 485 -1.24 17.79 33.90
CA GLU A 485 -2.28 18.59 33.26
C GLU A 485 -1.76 19.38 32.02
N LEU A 486 -0.44 19.57 31.92
CA LEU A 486 0.23 20.18 30.76
C LEU A 486 0.11 19.38 29.44
N TRP A 487 -0.36 18.14 29.47
CA TRP A 487 -0.44 17.23 28.31
C TRP A 487 -1.86 16.93 27.82
N LEU A 488 -2.90 17.55 28.39
CA LEU A 488 -4.31 17.23 28.08
C LEU A 488 -5.12 18.38 27.47
N ASP A 489 -4.78 19.65 27.75
CA ASP A 489 -5.66 20.80 27.45
C ASP A 489 -4.97 21.96 26.70
N ARG A 490 -3.89 21.68 25.95
CA ARG A 490 -3.22 22.70 25.10
C ARG A 490 -2.84 22.16 23.73
N GLY A 491 -3.51 22.71 22.72
CA GLY A 491 -3.24 22.63 21.28
C GLY A 491 -2.19 21.61 20.83
N ASN A 492 -2.64 20.42 20.44
CA ASN A 492 -1.83 19.41 19.77
C ASN A 492 -0.99 20.05 18.64
N PRO A 493 0.35 20.07 18.73
CA PRO A 493 1.23 20.86 17.85
C PRO A 493 1.41 20.16 16.49
N ARG A 494 0.32 20.10 15.71
CA ARG A 494 0.21 19.38 14.43
C ARG A 494 0.84 17.98 14.44
N THR A 495 0.71 17.24 15.55
CA THR A 495 0.81 15.79 15.46
C THR A 495 -0.48 15.27 14.81
N ASP A 496 -0.46 15.30 13.48
CA ASP A 496 -1.24 14.39 12.65
C ASP A 496 -0.79 12.98 13.01
N SER A 497 -1.36 12.47 14.10
CA SER A 497 -1.09 11.16 14.69
C SER A 497 -1.71 10.03 13.86
N ASN A 498 -1.61 10.16 12.54
CA ASN A 498 -1.24 9.07 11.64
C ASN A 498 0.05 8.45 12.19
N ALA A 499 -0.04 7.55 13.17
CA ALA A 499 1.11 6.88 13.78
C ALA A 499 1.90 6.18 12.66
N SER A 500 3.08 6.74 12.30
CA SER A 500 3.60 6.79 10.93
C SER A 500 3.34 5.52 10.10
N LEU A 501 2.17 5.49 9.46
CA LEU A 501 1.73 4.35 8.67
C LEU A 501 2.67 4.19 7.48
N ALA A 502 2.90 2.95 7.03
CA ALA A 502 3.74 2.70 5.86
C ALA A 502 2.96 3.00 4.55
N GLN A 503 2.45 4.23 4.44
CA GLN A 503 2.00 4.81 3.18
C GLN A 503 3.22 4.95 2.27
N ASP A 504 3.07 4.51 1.02
CA ASP A 504 4.05 4.81 0.00
C ASP A 504 4.11 6.33 -0.19
N SER A 505 5.31 6.89 -0.23
CA SER A 505 5.48 8.31 -0.51
C SER A 505 5.02 8.60 -1.94
N GLU A 506 4.08 9.52 -2.11
CA GLU A 506 3.79 10.15 -3.41
C GLU A 506 4.95 11.07 -3.83
N THR A 507 6.13 10.48 -4.01
CA THR A 507 7.14 11.06 -4.91
C THR A 507 6.54 11.03 -6.31
N PRO A 508 6.31 12.18 -6.98
CA PRO A 508 5.87 12.15 -8.37
C PRO A 508 6.90 11.38 -9.20
N PRO A 509 6.49 10.50 -10.12
CA PRO A 509 7.38 9.60 -10.85
C PRO A 509 8.45 10.42 -11.58
N SER A 510 9.70 10.30 -11.14
CA SER A 510 10.80 11.15 -11.59
C SER A 510 11.32 10.72 -12.97
N SER A 511 10.91 9.53 -13.45
CA SER A 511 11.04 9.10 -14.84
C SER A 511 9.70 8.64 -15.43
N PRO A 512 9.43 8.87 -16.73
CA PRO A 512 8.27 8.30 -17.43
C PRO A 512 8.20 6.76 -17.47
N GLY A 513 9.22 6.05 -16.95
CA GLY A 513 9.24 4.59 -16.81
C GLY A 513 8.52 4.10 -15.56
N ASP A 514 8.57 4.86 -14.44
CA ASP A 514 8.16 4.36 -13.12
C ASP A 514 6.64 4.14 -13.02
N ILE A 515 5.88 4.85 -13.86
CA ILE A 515 4.42 4.69 -14.04
C ILE A 515 4.05 3.25 -14.45
N ARG A 516 5.00 2.46 -15.00
CA ARG A 516 4.75 1.11 -15.51
C ARG A 516 4.93 -0.03 -14.49
N GLU A 517 5.44 0.24 -13.29
CA GLU A 517 5.60 -0.79 -12.24
C GLU A 517 4.51 -0.72 -11.16
N GLN A 518 3.75 0.38 -11.08
CA GLN A 518 2.58 0.49 -10.19
C GLN A 518 1.25 0.03 -10.83
N SER A 519 1.28 -0.48 -12.07
CA SER A 519 0.12 -1.16 -12.66
C SER A 519 -0.15 -2.50 -11.97
N SER A 520 -0.98 -2.47 -10.93
CA SER A 520 -1.57 -3.68 -10.36
C SER A 520 -2.39 -4.44 -11.41
N LEU A 521 -2.60 -5.75 -11.17
CA LEU A 521 -3.01 -6.80 -12.12
C LEU A 521 -4.29 -6.57 -12.96
N VAL A 522 -4.96 -5.42 -12.82
CA VAL A 522 -6.23 -5.08 -13.48
C VAL A 522 -6.03 -4.32 -14.81
N SER A 523 -4.98 -3.49 -14.97
CA SER A 523 -4.81 -2.66 -16.17
C SER A 523 -4.21 -3.40 -17.37
N SER A 524 -4.58 -4.66 -17.57
CA SER A 524 -4.32 -5.39 -18.82
C SER A 524 -5.22 -4.85 -19.93
N TRP A 525 -4.64 -4.49 -21.07
CA TRP A 525 -5.41 -3.89 -22.17
C TRP A 525 -6.42 -4.88 -22.71
N ARG A 526 -7.65 -4.42 -22.94
CA ARG A 526 -8.76 -5.27 -23.39
C ARG A 526 -8.61 -5.61 -24.87
N SER A 527 -7.70 -6.55 -25.10
CA SER A 527 -7.33 -7.13 -26.39
C SER A 527 -7.91 -8.53 -26.57
N GLN A 528 -9.01 -8.89 -25.91
CA GLN A 528 -9.84 -10.07 -26.24
C GLN A 528 -10.60 -9.89 -27.57
N PHE A 529 -10.09 -9.01 -28.43
CA PHE A 529 -10.74 -8.47 -29.61
C PHE A 529 -10.28 -9.24 -30.85
N CYS A 530 -11.11 -10.20 -31.25
CA CYS A 530 -10.97 -11.06 -32.44
C CYS A 530 -10.08 -12.31 -32.28
N LEU A 531 -10.72 -13.46 -32.09
CA LEU A 531 -10.69 -14.43 -33.19
C LEU A 531 -11.60 -13.90 -34.33
N LEU A 532 -11.28 -14.20 -35.58
CA LEU A 532 -11.96 -13.59 -36.75
C LEU A 532 -13.30 -14.26 -37.12
N MET A 533 -13.81 -15.10 -36.22
CA MET A 533 -15.01 -15.94 -36.34
C MET A 533 -16.02 -15.55 -35.26
#